data_AF-M3D2P2-F1
#
_entry.id   AF-M3D2P2-F1
#
_cell.length_a   1.000
_cell.length_b   1.000
_cell.length_c   1.000
_cell.angle_alpha   90.00
_cell.angle_beta   90.00
_cell.angle_gamma   90.00
#
_symmetry.space_group_name_H-M   'P 1'
#
loop_
_entity.id
_entity.type
_entity.pdbx_description
1 polymer ?
#
loop_
_entity_poly.entity_id
_entity_poly.type
_entity_poly.pdbx_seq_one_letter_code
_entity_poly.pdbx_strand_id
1 'polypeptide(L)'
;MLSPPLAARTTGHKLLLGAHVSASGGVHNSVLNSIHIGGNAFALFLKSQRKWSNPALTDPQRTSFLSACAQHHYTPSEHIVPHGSYLVNLAHTEPARIQQAYTSYLDDLQRCERLGIKLYNIHPGNNQCNDRAKAIKQLAENINRAHTETESVITLLENMAAGGNVLGSTFEDLRDIIALIEDKRRIGVCIDTCHAFAGGYDLRSPETFHATWKHFDAVVGMQYLKAMHLNDSKAPFASHRDVHANIGTGFLGLRAFHMLVNDERMWGLPLILETPVEVRDEEGQVVKDEKGKKGKEDKGIWAREIKMLEGLVGMDVEGKEFTELEARLQRQGEPERKRLAEQADRKKVKEDKKQRPQMCTDQATRGIGRAFSVTQYIDHAALSRLDLLFKTASEMENKDGDPRAVSHLSHSD
;
A
#
# COMPACT_ATOMS: atom_id res chain seq x y z
N MET A 1 -24.52 -28.32 -9.15
CA MET A 1 -23.11 -28.72 -8.95
C MET A 1 -22.28 -27.45 -8.95
N LEU A 2 -21.34 -27.31 -8.01
CA LEU A 2 -20.36 -26.23 -8.03
C LEU A 2 -19.52 -26.38 -9.31
N SER A 3 -19.29 -25.28 -10.03
CA SER A 3 -18.29 -25.28 -11.10
C SER A 3 -16.94 -25.68 -10.52
N PRO A 4 -16.13 -26.48 -11.24
CA PRO A 4 -14.79 -26.82 -10.77
C PRO A 4 -13.98 -25.54 -10.50
N PRO A 5 -13.05 -25.58 -9.54
CA PRO A 5 -12.20 -24.42 -9.27
C PRO A 5 -11.36 -24.09 -10.50
N LEU A 6 -11.10 -22.79 -10.73
CA LEU A 6 -10.27 -22.30 -11.83
C LEU A 6 -8.83 -22.82 -11.72
N ALA A 7 -8.37 -23.05 -10.50
CA ALA A 7 -7.13 -23.76 -10.20
C ALA A 7 -7.34 -24.61 -8.94
N ALA A 8 -6.86 -25.85 -8.92
CA ALA A 8 -6.97 -26.72 -7.75
C ALA A 8 -6.13 -26.17 -6.59
N ARG A 9 -6.67 -26.12 -5.37
CA ARG A 9 -5.92 -25.75 -4.15
C ARG A 9 -4.70 -26.68 -3.98
N THR A 10 -3.53 -26.13 -3.66
CA THR A 10 -2.37 -26.95 -3.29
C THR A 10 -2.56 -27.50 -1.88
N THR A 11 -2.59 -28.82 -1.75
CA THR A 11 -2.76 -29.51 -0.46
C THR A 11 -1.41 -29.65 0.25
N GLY A 12 -1.40 -29.53 1.58
CA GLY A 12 -0.18 -29.65 2.38
C GLY A 12 0.78 -28.45 2.31
N HIS A 13 0.42 -27.40 1.57
CA HIS A 13 1.20 -26.17 1.54
C HIS A 13 1.17 -25.45 2.89
N LYS A 14 2.31 -24.90 3.34
CA LYS A 14 2.41 -24.19 4.64
C LYS A 14 1.79 -22.79 4.64
N LEU A 15 1.65 -22.19 3.45
CA LEU A 15 1.04 -20.87 3.27
C LEU A 15 -0.48 -20.96 3.20
N LEU A 16 -1.14 -19.97 3.82
CA LEU A 16 -2.57 -19.76 3.67
C LEU A 16 -2.82 -18.60 2.70
N LEU A 17 -2.88 -18.90 1.40
CA LEU A 17 -3.09 -17.95 0.31
C LEU A 17 -4.57 -17.81 -0.07
N GLY A 18 -4.97 -16.57 -0.32
CA GLY A 18 -6.34 -16.20 -0.60
C GLY A 18 -6.49 -14.89 -1.36
N ALA A 19 -7.72 -14.43 -1.47
CA ALA A 19 -8.03 -13.08 -1.94
C ALA A 19 -9.19 -12.48 -1.15
N HIS A 20 -9.39 -11.16 -1.28
CA HIS A 20 -10.58 -10.50 -0.77
C HIS A 20 -11.79 -10.79 -1.67
N VAL A 21 -12.51 -11.87 -1.38
CA VAL A 21 -13.61 -12.37 -2.20
C VAL A 21 -14.95 -11.71 -1.88
N SER A 22 -15.85 -11.74 -2.87
CA SER A 22 -17.20 -11.22 -2.69
C SER A 22 -18.05 -12.09 -1.76
N ALA A 23 -18.82 -11.46 -0.89
CA ALA A 23 -19.89 -12.07 -0.09
C ALA A 23 -21.29 -11.70 -0.60
N SER A 24 -21.41 -11.24 -1.86
CA SER A 24 -22.71 -10.86 -2.44
C SER A 24 -23.70 -12.03 -2.40
N GLY A 25 -24.94 -11.74 -2.02
CA GLY A 25 -25.98 -12.77 -1.77
C GLY A 25 -25.88 -13.46 -0.40
N GLY A 26 -24.82 -13.21 0.37
CA GLY A 26 -24.65 -13.69 1.74
C GLY A 26 -23.24 -14.21 2.01
N VAL A 27 -22.82 -14.16 3.29
CA VAL A 27 -21.47 -14.53 3.73
C VAL A 27 -21.06 -15.95 3.31
N HIS A 28 -21.99 -16.91 3.27
CA HIS A 28 -21.72 -18.30 2.85
C HIS A 28 -21.17 -18.40 1.41
N ASN A 29 -21.48 -17.46 0.52
CA ASN A 29 -20.95 -17.44 -0.84
C ASN A 29 -19.45 -17.13 -0.90
N SER A 30 -18.90 -16.45 0.13
CA SER A 30 -17.46 -16.14 0.18
C SER A 30 -16.60 -17.41 0.21
N VAL A 31 -17.03 -18.44 0.93
CA VAL A 31 -16.33 -19.73 1.00
C VAL A 31 -16.24 -20.36 -0.40
N LEU A 32 -17.37 -20.41 -1.10
CA LEU A 32 -17.44 -20.95 -2.46
C LEU A 32 -16.61 -20.13 -3.46
N ASN A 33 -16.63 -18.80 -3.32
CA ASN A 33 -15.82 -17.91 -4.14
C ASN A 33 -14.32 -18.10 -3.89
N SER A 34 -13.91 -18.31 -2.64
CA SER A 34 -12.51 -18.61 -2.29
C SER A 34 -12.06 -19.96 -2.87
N ILE A 35 -12.90 -20.99 -2.75
CA ILE A 35 -12.63 -22.31 -3.35
C ILE A 35 -12.49 -22.20 -4.87
N HIS A 36 -13.36 -21.41 -5.50
CA HIS A 36 -13.36 -21.25 -6.96
C HIS A 36 -12.04 -20.68 -7.50
N ILE A 37 -11.33 -19.86 -6.72
CA ILE A 37 -10.01 -19.33 -7.08
C ILE A 37 -8.85 -20.16 -6.53
N GLY A 38 -9.11 -21.32 -5.92
CA GLY A 38 -8.08 -22.20 -5.35
C GLY A 38 -7.51 -21.74 -4.00
N GLY A 39 -8.17 -20.79 -3.34
CA GLY A 39 -7.73 -20.27 -2.04
C GLY A 39 -7.87 -21.27 -0.89
N ASN A 40 -7.12 -21.03 0.17
CA ASN A 40 -7.19 -21.75 1.45
C ASN A 40 -7.28 -20.80 2.67
N ALA A 41 -7.18 -19.49 2.44
CA ALA A 41 -7.64 -18.40 3.29
C ALA A 41 -8.41 -17.38 2.44
N PHE A 42 -9.12 -16.43 3.05
CA PHE A 42 -9.72 -15.31 2.33
C PHE A 42 -10.11 -14.15 3.25
N ALA A 43 -10.27 -12.97 2.64
CA ALA A 43 -10.96 -11.84 3.25
C ALA A 43 -12.34 -11.62 2.61
N LEU A 44 -13.20 -10.89 3.31
CA LEU A 44 -14.51 -10.47 2.84
C LEU A 44 -14.98 -9.22 3.57
N PHE A 45 -15.93 -8.51 2.98
CA PHE A 45 -16.80 -7.63 3.77
C PHE A 45 -17.98 -8.44 4.32
N LEU A 46 -18.24 -8.35 5.63
CA LEU A 46 -19.36 -9.05 6.28
C LEU A 46 -20.73 -8.48 5.90
N LYS A 47 -20.73 -7.22 5.45
CA LYS A 47 -21.89 -6.43 5.04
C LYS A 47 -21.45 -5.37 4.03
N SER A 48 -22.38 -4.58 3.50
CA SER A 48 -22.01 -3.53 2.53
C SER A 48 -21.10 -2.50 3.19
N GLN A 49 -19.88 -2.37 2.67
CA GLN A 49 -18.91 -1.39 3.09
C GLN A 49 -19.27 0.05 2.66
N ARG A 50 -20.31 0.20 1.84
CA ARG A 50 -20.71 1.49 1.24
C ARG A 50 -21.85 2.19 1.99
N LYS A 51 -22.45 1.55 2.98
CA LYS A 51 -23.64 2.03 3.69
C LYS A 51 -23.58 1.66 5.17
N TRP A 52 -24.16 2.50 6.02
CA TRP A 52 -24.24 2.27 7.46
C TRP A 52 -25.28 1.23 7.85
N SER A 53 -26.46 1.31 7.24
CA SER A 53 -27.56 0.37 7.49
C SER A 53 -27.42 -0.88 6.62
N ASN A 54 -27.39 -2.03 7.27
CA ASN A 54 -27.25 -3.34 6.64
C ASN A 54 -28.23 -4.32 7.30
N PRO A 55 -28.79 -5.28 6.53
CA PRO A 55 -29.58 -6.36 7.11
C PRO A 55 -28.81 -7.16 8.17
N ALA A 56 -29.51 -7.65 9.18
CA ALA A 56 -28.92 -8.55 10.17
C ALA A 56 -28.41 -9.84 9.52
N LEU A 57 -27.33 -10.41 10.07
CA LEU A 57 -26.88 -11.75 9.70
C LEU A 57 -27.95 -12.77 10.13
N THR A 58 -28.46 -13.55 9.18
CA THR A 58 -29.51 -14.53 9.47
C THR A 58 -28.93 -15.87 9.93
N ASP A 59 -29.66 -16.63 10.73
CA ASP A 59 -29.23 -17.97 11.15
C ASP A 59 -29.01 -18.93 9.98
N PRO A 60 -29.85 -18.94 8.91
CA PRO A 60 -29.55 -19.72 7.72
C PRO A 60 -28.22 -19.34 7.06
N GLN A 61 -27.88 -18.04 6.97
CA GLN A 61 -26.59 -17.60 6.42
C GLN A 61 -25.42 -18.07 7.28
N ARG A 62 -25.54 -18.00 8.62
CA ARG A 62 -24.55 -18.52 9.57
C ARG A 62 -24.36 -20.02 9.38
N THR A 63 -25.43 -20.79 9.41
CA THR A 63 -25.37 -22.26 9.30
C THR A 63 -24.75 -22.69 7.97
N SER A 64 -25.15 -22.07 6.85
CA SER A 64 -24.57 -22.36 5.54
C SER A 64 -23.08 -22.00 5.48
N PHE A 65 -22.67 -20.90 6.10
CA PHE A 65 -21.26 -20.49 6.15
C PHE A 65 -20.41 -21.50 6.94
N LEU A 66 -20.83 -21.86 8.15
CA LEU A 66 -20.12 -22.81 9.00
C LEU A 66 -20.06 -24.21 8.36
N SER A 67 -21.17 -24.65 7.75
CA SER A 67 -21.22 -25.92 7.01
C SER A 67 -20.25 -25.93 5.82
N ALA A 68 -20.23 -24.86 5.02
CA ALA A 68 -19.30 -24.73 3.91
C ALA A 68 -17.84 -24.70 4.39
N CYS A 69 -17.54 -24.01 5.50
CA CYS A 69 -16.20 -24.01 6.09
C CYS A 69 -15.76 -25.41 6.51
N ALA A 70 -16.61 -26.14 7.22
CA ALA A 70 -16.34 -27.52 7.64
C ALA A 70 -16.14 -28.46 6.46
N GLN A 71 -17.01 -28.38 5.44
CA GLN A 71 -16.95 -29.20 4.24
C GLN A 71 -15.67 -28.99 3.42
N HIS A 72 -15.14 -27.76 3.42
CA HIS A 72 -14.01 -27.36 2.58
C HIS A 72 -12.73 -27.07 3.37
N HIS A 73 -12.67 -27.51 4.63
CA HIS A 73 -11.50 -27.42 5.50
C HIS A 73 -10.98 -25.97 5.65
N TYR A 74 -11.91 -25.06 5.91
CA TYR A 74 -11.60 -23.73 6.42
C TYR A 74 -11.84 -23.70 7.92
N THR A 75 -10.83 -23.25 8.67
CA THR A 75 -10.96 -22.93 10.10
C THR A 75 -11.28 -21.43 10.21
N PRO A 76 -12.54 -21.02 10.49
CA PRO A 76 -12.91 -19.61 10.41
C PRO A 76 -12.10 -18.69 11.32
N SER A 77 -11.66 -19.20 12.47
CA SER A 77 -10.85 -18.47 13.44
C SER A 77 -9.42 -18.18 12.98
N GLU A 78 -8.93 -18.87 11.95
CA GLU A 78 -7.54 -18.80 11.52
C GLU A 78 -7.40 -18.37 10.07
N HIS A 79 -8.30 -18.83 9.18
CA HIS A 79 -8.13 -18.67 7.73
C HIS A 79 -8.93 -17.50 7.14
N ILE A 80 -9.79 -16.85 7.92
CA ILE A 80 -10.75 -15.86 7.42
C ILE A 80 -10.53 -14.54 8.12
N VAL A 81 -10.28 -13.49 7.33
CA VAL A 81 -9.93 -12.15 7.83
C VAL A 81 -10.86 -11.13 7.19
N PRO A 82 -12.09 -10.91 7.72
CA PRO A 82 -12.97 -9.90 7.18
C PRO A 82 -12.37 -8.50 7.36
N HIS A 83 -12.70 -7.63 6.42
CA HIS A 83 -12.25 -6.25 6.41
C HIS A 83 -13.38 -5.31 6.83
N GLY A 84 -13.06 -4.30 7.64
CA GLY A 84 -13.99 -3.26 8.05
C GLY A 84 -14.31 -2.27 6.94
N SER A 85 -15.44 -1.57 7.08
CA SER A 85 -15.81 -0.52 6.12
C SER A 85 -14.84 0.66 6.19
N TYR A 86 -14.41 1.16 5.03
CA TYR A 86 -13.63 2.40 4.91
C TYR A 86 -14.37 3.65 5.41
N LEU A 87 -15.67 3.56 5.71
CA LEU A 87 -16.44 4.64 6.34
C LEU A 87 -16.15 4.75 7.83
N VAL A 88 -15.72 3.67 8.47
CA VAL A 88 -15.47 3.60 9.91
C VAL A 88 -14.18 4.36 10.22
N ASN A 89 -14.30 5.39 11.04
CA ASN A 89 -13.16 6.05 11.68
C ASN A 89 -13.43 6.10 13.19
N LEU A 90 -12.77 5.23 13.96
CA LEU A 90 -12.92 5.18 15.42
C LEU A 90 -12.14 6.29 16.15
N ALA A 91 -11.38 7.12 15.40
CA ALA A 91 -10.74 8.33 15.89
C ALA A 91 -11.54 9.61 15.56
N HIS A 92 -12.81 9.48 15.14
CA HIS A 92 -13.64 10.62 14.80
C HIS A 92 -13.86 11.53 16.02
N THR A 93 -13.89 12.85 15.81
CA THR A 93 -14.04 13.84 16.90
C THR A 93 -15.48 14.28 17.13
N GLU A 94 -16.29 14.22 16.07
CA GLU A 94 -17.72 14.56 16.11
C GLU A 94 -18.58 13.42 16.74
N PRO A 95 -19.37 13.69 17.79
CA PRO A 95 -20.08 12.67 18.57
C PRO A 95 -21.05 11.77 17.79
N ALA A 96 -21.79 12.28 16.80
CA ALA A 96 -22.73 11.45 16.05
C ALA A 96 -21.98 10.49 15.11
N ARG A 97 -20.93 10.98 14.45
CA ARG A 97 -20.09 10.16 13.57
C ARG A 97 -19.27 9.12 14.32
N ILE A 98 -18.69 9.44 15.48
CA ILE A 98 -17.98 8.43 16.27
C ILE A 98 -18.94 7.34 16.76
N GLN A 99 -20.15 7.70 17.20
CA GLN A 99 -21.16 6.73 17.59
C GLN A 99 -21.60 5.86 16.41
N GLN A 100 -21.79 6.44 15.23
CA GLN A 100 -22.15 5.70 14.02
C GLN A 100 -21.04 4.71 13.59
N ALA A 101 -19.78 5.16 13.62
CA ALA A 101 -18.62 4.33 13.35
C ALA A 101 -18.50 3.18 14.37
N TYR A 102 -18.63 3.49 15.66
CA TYR A 102 -18.58 2.52 16.75
C TYR A 102 -19.67 1.46 16.63
N THR A 103 -20.93 1.86 16.42
CA THR A 103 -22.04 0.91 16.25
C THR A 103 -21.81 0.00 15.05
N SER A 104 -21.25 0.52 13.95
CA SER A 104 -20.94 -0.28 12.76
C SER A 104 -19.83 -1.31 13.03
N TYR A 105 -18.77 -0.88 13.72
CA TYR A 105 -17.64 -1.72 14.11
C TYR A 105 -18.06 -2.82 15.09
N LEU A 106 -18.84 -2.48 16.13
CA LEU A 106 -19.35 -3.45 17.09
C LEU A 106 -20.23 -4.53 16.43
N ASP A 107 -21.13 -4.14 15.52
CA ASP A 107 -21.94 -5.10 14.75
C ASP A 107 -21.07 -6.02 13.88
N ASP A 108 -19.95 -5.55 13.35
CA ASP A 108 -19.01 -6.41 12.62
C ASP A 108 -18.31 -7.43 13.53
N LEU A 109 -17.83 -7.00 14.71
CA LEU A 109 -17.26 -7.93 15.69
C LEU A 109 -18.27 -9.00 16.10
N GLN A 110 -19.51 -8.62 16.42
CA GLN A 110 -20.58 -9.56 16.77
C GLN A 110 -20.92 -10.53 15.62
N ARG A 111 -20.85 -10.08 14.36
CA ARG A 111 -20.99 -10.95 13.20
C ARG A 111 -19.84 -11.94 13.10
N CYS A 112 -18.59 -11.51 13.32
CA CYS A 112 -17.44 -12.40 13.38
C CYS A 112 -17.66 -13.52 14.40
N GLU A 113 -18.07 -13.17 15.63
CA GLU A 113 -18.31 -14.16 16.70
C GLU A 113 -19.37 -15.19 16.31
N ARG A 114 -20.49 -14.73 15.73
CA ARG A 114 -21.54 -15.63 15.23
C ARG A 114 -21.05 -16.55 14.11
N LEU A 115 -20.04 -16.14 13.35
CA LEU A 115 -19.44 -16.93 12.26
C LEU A 115 -18.21 -17.74 12.71
N GLY A 116 -17.82 -17.68 13.99
CA GLY A 116 -16.63 -18.33 14.51
C GLY A 116 -15.31 -17.71 14.03
N ILE A 117 -15.37 -16.50 13.48
CA ILE A 117 -14.21 -15.76 12.97
C ILE A 117 -13.56 -15.02 14.14
N LYS A 118 -12.22 -15.08 14.22
CA LYS A 118 -11.45 -14.40 15.27
C LYS A 118 -10.59 -13.25 14.78
N LEU A 119 -10.33 -13.12 13.48
CA LEU A 119 -9.52 -12.03 12.94
C LEU A 119 -10.46 -11.01 12.30
N TYR A 120 -10.27 -9.72 12.57
CA TYR A 120 -11.05 -8.66 11.91
C TYR A 120 -10.17 -7.45 11.62
N ASN A 121 -9.96 -7.17 10.34
CA ASN A 121 -9.04 -6.14 9.87
C ASN A 121 -9.70 -4.78 9.75
N ILE A 122 -9.02 -3.74 10.22
CA ILE A 122 -9.43 -2.34 10.05
C ILE A 122 -8.26 -1.47 9.63
N HIS A 123 -8.57 -0.44 8.84
CA HIS A 123 -7.71 0.73 8.79
C HIS A 123 -7.85 1.49 10.11
N PRO A 124 -6.74 1.93 10.76
CA PRO A 124 -6.80 2.67 12.04
C PRO A 124 -7.60 3.98 11.96
N GLY A 125 -7.73 4.56 10.77
CA GLY A 125 -8.54 5.75 10.52
C GLY A 125 -7.68 7.00 10.32
N ASN A 126 -8.22 8.17 10.67
CA ASN A 126 -7.53 9.45 10.48
C ASN A 126 -7.75 10.42 11.64
N ASN A 127 -6.71 11.21 11.90
CA ASN A 127 -6.65 12.32 12.84
C ASN A 127 -7.33 13.57 12.25
N GLN A 128 -8.54 13.86 12.74
CA GLN A 128 -9.28 15.07 12.35
C GLN A 128 -9.08 16.26 13.30
N CYS A 129 -8.39 16.06 14.44
CA CYS A 129 -8.17 17.10 15.44
C CYS A 129 -6.79 17.75 15.37
N ASN A 130 -5.96 17.38 14.39
CA ASN A 130 -4.55 17.78 14.30
C ASN A 130 -3.74 17.45 15.57
N ASP A 131 -4.21 16.50 16.38
CA ASP A 131 -3.54 15.97 17.56
C ASP A 131 -3.50 14.44 17.44
N ARG A 132 -2.33 13.94 17.01
CA ARG A 132 -2.17 12.52 16.66
C ARG A 132 -2.26 11.63 17.89
N ALA A 133 -1.68 12.05 19.01
CA ALA A 133 -1.72 11.30 20.25
C ALA A 133 -3.16 11.19 20.78
N LYS A 134 -3.93 12.28 20.71
CA LYS A 134 -5.35 12.26 21.06
C LYS A 134 -6.18 11.36 20.14
N ALA A 135 -5.91 11.39 18.83
CA ALA A 135 -6.59 10.52 17.87
C ALA A 135 -6.29 9.03 18.10
N ILE A 136 -5.03 8.68 18.37
CA ILE A 136 -4.59 7.33 18.75
C ILE A 136 -5.29 6.87 20.03
N LYS A 137 -5.33 7.73 21.05
CA LYS A 137 -6.02 7.44 22.31
C LYS A 137 -7.51 7.18 22.09
N GLN A 138 -8.19 8.03 21.32
CA GLN A 138 -9.62 7.88 21.01
C GLN A 138 -9.92 6.57 20.26
N LEU A 139 -9.08 6.20 19.30
CA LEU A 139 -9.16 4.92 18.59
C LEU A 139 -9.03 3.75 19.58
N ALA A 140 -7.99 3.76 20.42
CA ALA A 140 -7.74 2.70 21.39
C ALA A 140 -8.87 2.56 22.41
N GLU A 141 -9.41 3.66 22.93
CA GLU A 141 -10.56 3.67 23.84
C GLU A 141 -11.80 3.02 23.22
N ASN A 142 -12.09 3.31 21.95
CA ASN A 142 -13.21 2.66 21.25
C ASN A 142 -12.96 1.18 20.99
N ILE A 143 -11.72 0.77 20.69
CA ILE A 143 -11.38 -0.65 20.56
C ILE A 143 -11.54 -1.36 21.91
N ASN A 144 -11.01 -0.80 23.00
CA ASN A 144 -11.15 -1.36 24.35
C ASN A 144 -12.63 -1.49 24.74
N ARG A 145 -13.44 -0.46 24.49
CA ARG A 145 -14.87 -0.50 24.73
C ARG A 145 -15.53 -1.66 23.97
N ALA A 146 -15.24 -1.82 22.68
CA ALA A 146 -15.80 -2.92 21.90
C ALA A 146 -15.35 -4.30 22.41
N HIS A 147 -14.11 -4.40 22.92
CA HIS A 147 -13.61 -5.62 23.57
C HIS A 147 -14.32 -5.94 24.89
N THR A 148 -14.90 -4.96 25.59
CA THR A 148 -15.77 -5.22 26.76
C THR A 148 -17.18 -5.65 26.36
N GLU A 149 -17.60 -5.35 25.11
CA GLU A 149 -18.93 -5.65 24.57
C GLU A 149 -18.94 -6.89 23.65
N THR A 150 -17.80 -7.58 23.53
CA THR A 150 -17.58 -8.81 22.74
C THR A 150 -16.55 -9.70 23.44
N GLU A 151 -16.29 -10.92 22.98
CA GLU A 151 -15.52 -11.90 23.73
C GLU A 151 -14.23 -12.35 23.04
N SER A 152 -14.23 -12.54 21.71
CA SER A 152 -13.26 -13.43 21.07
C SER A 152 -12.49 -12.85 19.88
N VAL A 153 -12.98 -11.77 19.27
CA VAL A 153 -12.37 -11.21 18.06
C VAL A 153 -11.11 -10.43 18.39
N ILE A 154 -10.05 -10.67 17.62
CA ILE A 154 -8.78 -9.97 17.56
C ILE A 154 -8.88 -8.94 16.45
N THR A 155 -8.81 -7.66 16.82
CA THR A 155 -8.78 -6.57 15.86
C THR A 155 -7.39 -6.43 15.28
N LEU A 156 -7.30 -6.43 13.95
CA LEU A 156 -6.05 -6.24 13.24
C LEU A 156 -5.97 -4.80 12.75
N LEU A 157 -4.93 -4.09 13.18
CA LEU A 157 -4.60 -2.76 12.67
C LEU A 157 -3.80 -2.94 11.38
N GLU A 158 -4.32 -2.43 10.27
CA GLU A 158 -3.58 -2.43 9.01
C GLU A 158 -2.63 -1.22 8.94
N ASN A 159 -1.40 -1.43 8.44
CA ASN A 159 -0.54 -0.29 8.11
C ASN A 159 -1.06 0.44 6.87
N MET A 160 -0.86 1.75 6.81
CA MET A 160 -1.45 2.60 5.77
C MET A 160 -0.38 3.22 4.86
N ALA A 161 -0.68 3.35 3.56
CA ALA A 161 0.24 3.95 2.58
C ALA A 161 0.53 5.45 2.83
N ALA A 162 -0.51 6.21 3.20
CA ALA A 162 -0.48 7.66 3.21
C ALA A 162 0.00 8.21 4.56
N GLY A 163 0.88 9.21 4.55
CA GLY A 163 1.24 9.99 5.74
C GLY A 163 0.25 11.10 6.07
N GLY A 164 0.66 12.05 6.92
CA GLY A 164 -0.16 13.21 7.28
C GLY A 164 -1.23 12.87 8.33
N ASN A 165 -2.51 12.99 7.97
CA ASN A 165 -3.60 12.80 8.91
C ASN A 165 -4.02 11.34 9.10
N VAL A 166 -3.55 10.40 8.27
CA VAL A 166 -3.88 8.98 8.41
C VAL A 166 -3.13 8.39 9.61
N LEU A 167 -3.80 7.53 10.38
CA LEU A 167 -3.21 6.75 11.49
C LEU A 167 -2.74 5.39 10.96
N GLY A 168 -1.68 4.82 11.53
CA GLY A 168 -1.10 3.55 11.05
C GLY A 168 -0.17 3.70 9.86
N SER A 169 0.19 4.94 9.49
CA SER A 169 1.15 5.23 8.41
C SER A 169 2.58 4.81 8.75
N THR A 170 2.86 4.67 10.05
CA THR A 170 4.13 4.22 10.59
C THR A 170 3.92 3.05 11.55
N PHE A 171 4.95 2.21 11.71
CA PHE A 171 4.94 1.16 12.73
C PHE A 171 4.83 1.73 14.15
N GLU A 172 5.35 2.93 14.39
CA GLU A 172 5.22 3.65 15.66
C GLU A 172 3.76 3.96 16.00
N ASP A 173 2.93 4.30 15.01
CA ASP A 173 1.50 4.49 15.26
C ASP A 173 0.84 3.19 15.72
N LEU A 174 1.17 2.07 15.06
CA LEU A 174 0.64 0.76 15.42
C LEU A 174 1.06 0.39 16.84
N ARG A 175 2.35 0.59 17.18
CA ARG A 175 2.88 0.43 18.54
C ARG A 175 2.10 1.26 19.55
N ASP A 176 1.91 2.55 19.26
CA ASP A 176 1.29 3.49 20.18
C ASP A 176 -0.19 3.16 20.41
N ILE A 177 -0.91 2.69 19.38
CA ILE A 177 -2.27 2.17 19.52
C ILE A 177 -2.27 0.90 20.38
N ILE A 178 -1.42 -0.09 20.04
CA ILE A 178 -1.33 -1.37 20.76
C ILE A 178 -0.98 -1.14 22.24
N ALA A 179 -0.09 -0.21 22.55
CA ALA A 179 0.31 0.13 23.91
C ALA A 179 -0.90 0.50 24.79
N LEU A 180 -1.89 1.18 24.21
CA LEU A 180 -3.12 1.64 24.87
C LEU A 180 -4.26 0.59 24.91
N ILE A 181 -4.13 -0.54 24.19
CA ILE A 181 -5.14 -1.61 24.24
C ILE A 181 -5.05 -2.39 25.56
N GLU A 182 -6.14 -2.61 26.27
CA GLU A 182 -6.12 -3.32 27.57
C GLU A 182 -5.85 -4.82 27.41
N ASP A 183 -6.67 -5.54 26.62
CA ASP A 183 -6.43 -6.96 26.32
C ASP A 183 -5.51 -7.13 25.10
N LYS A 184 -4.21 -7.26 25.36
CA LYS A 184 -3.18 -7.46 24.34
C LYS A 184 -3.35 -8.74 23.51
N ARG A 185 -4.17 -9.70 23.94
CA ARG A 185 -4.47 -10.93 23.19
C ARG A 185 -5.49 -10.68 22.07
N ARG A 186 -6.22 -9.57 22.13
CA ARG A 186 -7.30 -9.19 21.21
C ARG A 186 -6.93 -8.06 20.26
N ILE A 187 -5.63 -7.80 20.11
CA ILE A 187 -5.10 -6.87 19.11
C ILE A 187 -3.99 -7.55 18.31
N GLY A 188 -3.91 -7.23 17.03
CA GLY A 188 -2.85 -7.65 16.13
C GLY A 188 -2.67 -6.65 15.00
N VAL A 189 -1.89 -7.03 14.01
CA VAL A 189 -1.54 -6.23 12.85
C VAL A 189 -1.70 -7.07 11.59
N CYS A 190 -2.27 -6.43 10.57
CA CYS A 190 -2.17 -6.87 9.17
C CYS A 190 -1.14 -6.00 8.48
N ILE A 191 -0.16 -6.60 7.80
CA ILE A 191 0.77 -5.84 6.96
C ILE A 191 0.34 -5.95 5.50
N ASP A 192 -0.03 -4.82 4.91
CA ASP A 192 -0.19 -4.66 3.47
C ASP A 192 1.14 -4.24 2.83
N THR A 193 1.59 -5.02 1.85
CA THR A 193 2.89 -4.82 1.18
C THR A 193 2.92 -3.59 0.29
N CYS A 194 1.81 -3.22 -0.35
CA CYS A 194 1.71 -1.99 -1.14
C CYS A 194 1.73 -0.77 -0.21
N HIS A 195 1.01 -0.82 0.91
CA HIS A 195 1.02 0.23 1.92
C HIS A 195 2.39 0.40 2.54
N ALA A 196 3.06 -0.70 2.91
CA ALA A 196 4.40 -0.64 3.46
C ALA A 196 5.37 0.02 2.46
N PHE A 197 5.35 -0.45 1.22
CA PHE A 197 6.18 0.09 0.14
C PHE A 197 5.92 1.58 -0.15
N ALA A 198 4.64 1.97 -0.24
CA ALA A 198 4.23 3.35 -0.46
C ALA A 198 4.48 4.24 0.77
N GLY A 199 4.50 3.67 1.98
CA GLY A 199 4.81 4.33 3.24
C GLY A 199 6.31 4.51 3.51
N GLY A 200 7.18 3.88 2.72
CA GLY A 200 8.64 4.02 2.84
C GLY A 200 9.35 2.83 3.49
N TYR A 201 8.68 1.68 3.61
CA TYR A 201 9.27 0.42 4.06
C TYR A 201 9.64 -0.44 2.85
N ASP A 202 10.93 -0.56 2.53
CA ASP A 202 11.38 -1.23 1.32
C ASP A 202 11.50 -2.74 1.53
N LEU A 203 10.99 -3.51 0.56
CA LEU A 203 10.91 -4.97 0.57
C LEU A 203 11.53 -5.58 -0.70
N ARG A 204 12.20 -4.78 -1.54
CA ARG A 204 12.65 -5.19 -2.88
C ARG A 204 13.93 -6.04 -2.91
N SER A 205 14.80 -5.87 -1.91
CA SER A 205 16.08 -6.58 -1.79
C SER A 205 16.16 -7.38 -0.47
N PRO A 206 16.99 -8.42 -0.37
CA PRO A 206 17.22 -9.15 0.87
C PRO A 206 17.59 -8.24 2.04
N GLU A 207 18.45 -7.25 1.80
CA GLU A 207 18.94 -6.30 2.80
C GLU A 207 17.78 -5.43 3.32
N THR A 208 17.01 -4.83 2.41
CA THR A 208 15.89 -3.96 2.79
C THR A 208 14.73 -4.75 3.41
N PHE A 209 14.47 -5.95 2.90
CA PHE A 209 13.45 -6.85 3.44
C PHE A 209 13.77 -7.22 4.89
N HIS A 210 15.00 -7.64 5.16
CA HIS A 210 15.45 -7.93 6.53
C HIS A 210 15.39 -6.69 7.42
N ALA A 211 15.84 -5.54 6.93
CA ALA A 211 15.80 -4.28 7.69
C ALA A 211 14.38 -3.87 8.06
N THR A 212 13.43 -3.95 7.11
CA THR A 212 12.01 -3.63 7.34
C THR A 212 11.41 -4.53 8.40
N TRP A 213 11.60 -5.84 8.31
CA TRP A 213 11.04 -6.75 9.29
C TRP A 213 11.74 -6.68 10.66
N LYS A 214 13.05 -6.42 10.70
CA LYS A 214 13.77 -6.15 11.95
C LYS A 214 13.22 -4.90 12.64
N HIS A 215 12.92 -3.87 11.87
CA HIS A 215 12.30 -2.65 12.40
C HIS A 215 10.86 -2.91 12.88
N PHE A 216 10.06 -3.68 12.13
CA PHE A 216 8.72 -4.10 12.56
C PHE A 216 8.77 -4.85 13.89
N ASP A 217 9.67 -5.82 14.03
CA ASP A 217 9.81 -6.60 15.26
C ASP A 217 10.27 -5.72 16.44
N ALA A 218 11.21 -4.80 16.21
CA ALA A 218 11.70 -3.90 17.26
C ALA A 218 10.64 -2.89 17.73
N VAL A 219 9.77 -2.41 16.84
CA VAL A 219 8.78 -1.35 17.14
C VAL A 219 7.44 -1.93 17.58
N VAL A 220 6.92 -2.90 16.83
CA VAL A 220 5.60 -3.50 17.05
C VAL A 220 5.74 -4.84 17.75
N GLY A 221 6.62 -5.71 17.24
CA GLY A 221 6.81 -7.09 17.71
C GLY A 221 6.11 -8.11 16.82
N MET A 222 6.85 -9.14 16.39
CA MET A 222 6.35 -10.19 15.49
C MET A 222 5.14 -10.94 16.06
N GLN A 223 4.96 -11.01 17.38
CA GLN A 223 3.81 -11.66 18.01
C GLN A 223 2.46 -11.03 17.64
N TYR A 224 2.46 -9.77 17.19
CA TYR A 224 1.25 -9.06 16.76
C TYR A 224 0.93 -9.25 15.29
N LEU A 225 1.85 -9.75 14.46
CA LEU A 225 1.53 -10.08 13.07
C LEU A 225 0.51 -11.24 13.03
N LYS A 226 -0.63 -11.02 12.39
CA LYS A 226 -1.72 -12.03 12.29
C LYS A 226 -2.20 -12.28 10.87
N ALA A 227 -1.95 -11.37 9.94
CA ALA A 227 -2.31 -11.51 8.54
C ALA A 227 -1.43 -10.61 7.67
N MET A 228 -1.45 -10.84 6.36
CA MET A 228 -0.89 -9.92 5.39
C MET A 228 -1.81 -9.73 4.21
N HIS A 229 -1.80 -8.52 3.66
CA HIS A 229 -2.32 -8.26 2.32
C HIS A 229 -1.15 -8.22 1.33
N LEU A 230 -1.24 -9.05 0.30
CA LEU A 230 -0.21 -9.21 -0.72
C LEU A 230 -0.59 -8.40 -1.95
N ASN A 231 -0.09 -7.18 -1.99
CA ASN A 231 -0.38 -6.21 -3.03
C ASN A 231 0.93 -5.64 -3.58
N ASP A 232 1.15 -5.74 -4.88
CA ASP A 232 2.23 -4.98 -5.53
C ASP A 232 1.77 -3.52 -5.64
N SER A 233 2.68 -2.58 -5.96
CA SER A 233 2.35 -1.16 -6.04
C SER A 233 2.46 -0.62 -7.46
N LYS A 234 1.40 0.01 -7.96
CA LYS A 234 1.46 0.75 -9.22
C LYS A 234 2.21 2.08 -9.09
N ALA A 235 2.44 2.55 -7.86
CA ALA A 235 3.15 3.79 -7.60
C ALA A 235 4.59 3.52 -7.11
N PRO A 236 5.52 4.49 -7.29
CA PRO A 236 6.89 4.33 -6.82
C PRO A 236 6.99 4.17 -5.30
N PHE A 237 8.17 3.71 -4.85
CA PHE A 237 8.54 3.63 -3.44
C PHE A 237 8.34 4.98 -2.73
N ALA A 238 7.85 4.93 -1.48
CA ALA A 238 7.60 6.11 -0.65
C ALA A 238 6.69 7.17 -1.32
N SER A 239 5.79 6.75 -2.23
CA SER A 239 4.90 7.67 -2.95
C SER A 239 3.71 8.16 -2.13
N HIS A 240 3.42 7.51 -0.99
CA HIS A 240 2.23 7.74 -0.18
C HIS A 240 0.91 7.56 -0.94
N ARG A 241 0.91 6.69 -1.97
CA ARG A 241 -0.26 6.39 -2.78
C ARG A 241 -0.63 4.92 -2.65
N ASP A 242 -1.84 4.71 -2.13
CA ASP A 242 -2.52 3.41 -2.14
C ASP A 242 -3.09 3.15 -3.55
N VAL A 243 -2.31 2.44 -4.38
CA VAL A 243 -2.73 2.00 -5.72
C VAL A 243 -2.15 0.61 -6.03
N HIS A 244 -2.93 -0.43 -5.77
CA HIS A 244 -2.49 -1.82 -5.88
C HIS A 244 -2.23 -2.24 -7.33
N ALA A 245 -1.18 -3.03 -7.54
CA ALA A 245 -0.82 -3.72 -8.77
C ALA A 245 -0.93 -5.24 -8.57
N ASN A 246 -1.03 -5.98 -9.68
CA ASN A 246 -0.91 -7.43 -9.68
C ASN A 246 0.53 -7.85 -9.33
N ILE A 247 0.67 -9.04 -8.74
CA ILE A 247 1.95 -9.56 -8.24
C ILE A 247 3.04 -9.53 -9.32
N GLY A 248 4.15 -8.88 -9.03
CA GLY A 248 5.31 -8.76 -9.91
C GLY A 248 5.18 -7.72 -11.04
N THR A 249 4.01 -7.10 -11.20
CA THR A 249 3.75 -6.10 -12.26
C THR A 249 3.99 -4.66 -11.79
N GLY A 250 4.13 -4.42 -10.50
CA GLY A 250 4.33 -3.09 -9.95
C GLY A 250 5.79 -2.72 -9.73
N PHE A 251 5.99 -1.64 -8.98
CA PHE A 251 7.29 -1.14 -8.55
C PHE A 251 7.89 -1.91 -7.37
N LEU A 252 7.07 -2.68 -6.63
CA LEU A 252 7.57 -3.56 -5.58
C LEU A 252 8.17 -4.84 -6.20
N GLY A 253 7.53 -5.39 -7.22
CA GLY A 253 8.13 -6.42 -8.07
C GLY A 253 8.15 -7.82 -7.46
N LEU A 254 8.56 -8.81 -8.28
CA LEU A 254 8.36 -10.23 -7.98
C LEU A 254 9.25 -10.74 -6.83
N ARG A 255 10.50 -10.25 -6.75
CA ARG A 255 11.48 -10.65 -5.72
C ARG A 255 10.98 -10.43 -4.30
N ALA A 256 10.21 -9.37 -4.05
CA ALA A 256 9.61 -9.13 -2.73
C ALA A 256 8.66 -10.26 -2.32
N PHE A 257 7.80 -10.70 -3.25
CA PHE A 257 6.85 -11.79 -2.99
C PHE A 257 7.54 -13.14 -2.88
N HIS A 258 8.61 -13.37 -3.65
CA HIS A 258 9.46 -14.54 -3.48
C HIS A 258 10.05 -14.62 -2.06
N MET A 259 10.60 -13.52 -1.55
CA MET A 259 11.12 -13.48 -0.19
C MET A 259 10.01 -13.72 0.85
N LEU A 260 8.82 -13.12 0.66
CA LEU A 260 7.68 -13.32 1.58
C LEU A 260 7.22 -14.77 1.66
N VAL A 261 7.01 -15.44 0.51
CA VAL A 261 6.47 -16.81 0.50
C VAL A 261 7.48 -17.85 1.01
N ASN A 262 8.78 -17.52 0.96
CA ASN A 262 9.86 -18.35 1.48
C ASN A 262 10.23 -18.02 2.94
N ASP A 263 9.57 -17.04 3.56
CA ASP A 263 9.83 -16.67 4.95
C ASP A 263 8.95 -17.48 5.91
N GLU A 264 9.57 -18.18 6.85
CA GLU A 264 8.87 -19.05 7.81
C GLU A 264 7.89 -18.28 8.70
N ARG A 265 8.11 -16.98 8.90
CA ARG A 265 7.22 -16.10 9.68
C ARG A 265 5.84 -15.97 9.04
N MET A 266 5.71 -16.28 7.74
CA MET A 266 4.44 -16.20 7.00
C MET A 266 3.65 -17.51 7.03
N TRP A 267 4.24 -18.60 7.51
CA TRP A 267 3.57 -19.90 7.54
C TRP A 267 2.39 -19.88 8.53
N GLY A 268 1.24 -20.40 8.08
CA GLY A 268 0.01 -20.40 8.88
C GLY A 268 -0.66 -19.04 9.05
N LEU A 269 -0.11 -17.95 8.48
CA LEU A 269 -0.80 -16.65 8.44
C LEU A 269 -1.69 -16.57 7.19
N PRO A 270 -2.89 -15.96 7.27
CA PRO A 270 -3.66 -15.55 6.10
C PRO A 270 -2.89 -14.51 5.27
N LEU A 271 -2.64 -14.86 4.01
CA LEU A 271 -1.98 -14.05 3.00
C LEU A 271 -2.98 -13.75 1.89
N ILE A 272 -3.52 -12.54 1.89
CA ILE A 272 -4.72 -12.19 1.13
C ILE A 272 -4.37 -11.24 -0.02
N LEU A 273 -4.71 -11.62 -1.24
CA LEU A 273 -4.63 -10.73 -2.40
C LEU A 273 -5.78 -9.72 -2.41
N GLU A 274 -5.45 -8.44 -2.63
CA GLU A 274 -6.42 -7.38 -2.95
C GLU A 274 -6.06 -6.70 -4.28
N THR A 275 -5.39 -7.48 -5.12
CA THR A 275 -4.91 -7.07 -6.43
C THR A 275 -6.07 -6.83 -7.38
N PRO A 276 -5.92 -5.93 -8.37
CA PRO A 276 -6.96 -5.66 -9.35
C PRO A 276 -7.34 -6.91 -10.17
N VAL A 277 -8.63 -7.05 -10.48
CA VAL A 277 -9.17 -8.13 -11.34
C VAL A 277 -9.53 -7.64 -12.75
N GLU A 278 -9.11 -6.43 -13.12
CA GLU A 278 -9.32 -5.88 -14.46
C GLU A 278 -8.39 -6.57 -15.46
N VAL A 279 -8.96 -7.16 -16.50
CA VAL A 279 -8.23 -7.88 -17.56
C VAL A 279 -7.40 -6.90 -18.38
N ARG A 280 -6.15 -7.29 -18.63
CA ARG A 280 -5.22 -6.57 -19.49
C ARG A 280 -4.67 -7.47 -20.59
N ASP A 281 -4.38 -6.87 -21.74
CA ASP A 281 -3.68 -7.54 -22.84
C ASP A 281 -2.17 -7.64 -22.58
N GLU A 282 -1.41 -8.21 -23.53
CA GLU A 282 0.04 -8.41 -23.39
C GLU A 282 0.80 -7.09 -23.31
N GLU A 283 0.23 -6.04 -23.90
CA GLU A 283 0.70 -4.65 -23.87
C GLU A 283 0.16 -3.85 -22.67
N GLY A 284 -0.47 -4.52 -21.70
CA GLY A 284 -0.93 -3.96 -20.43
C GLY A 284 -2.13 -3.00 -20.52
N GLN A 285 -2.80 -2.92 -21.68
CA GLN A 285 -4.00 -2.11 -21.88
C GLN A 285 -5.24 -2.80 -21.34
N VAL A 286 -6.20 -1.99 -20.87
CA VAL A 286 -7.45 -2.49 -20.30
C VAL A 286 -8.34 -3.09 -21.39
N VAL A 287 -8.63 -4.39 -21.28
CA VAL A 287 -9.61 -5.06 -22.13
C VAL A 287 -11.00 -4.64 -21.66
N LYS A 288 -11.83 -4.13 -22.57
CA LYS A 288 -13.19 -3.69 -22.23
C LYS A 288 -14.16 -4.87 -22.11
N ASP A 289 -15.20 -4.68 -21.30
CA ASP A 289 -16.34 -5.59 -21.21
C ASP A 289 -17.10 -5.67 -22.55
N GLU A 290 -18.01 -6.64 -22.69
CA GLU A 290 -18.83 -6.82 -23.90
C GLU A 290 -19.64 -5.58 -24.29
N LYS A 291 -19.84 -4.65 -23.34
CA LYS A 291 -20.57 -3.40 -23.54
C LYS A 291 -19.66 -2.22 -23.88
N GLY A 292 -18.33 -2.41 -23.88
CA GLY A 292 -17.33 -1.36 -24.13
C GLY A 292 -17.21 -0.30 -23.04
N LYS A 293 -17.90 -0.44 -21.90
CA LYS A 293 -18.06 0.66 -20.91
C LYS A 293 -17.06 0.57 -19.77
N LYS A 294 -16.78 -0.64 -19.29
CA LYS A 294 -15.88 -0.90 -18.17
C LYS A 294 -14.75 -1.83 -18.60
N GLY A 295 -13.69 -1.89 -17.80
CA GLY A 295 -12.74 -2.98 -17.92
C GLY A 295 -13.45 -4.31 -17.65
N LYS A 296 -13.14 -5.32 -18.47
CA LYS A 296 -13.57 -6.69 -18.23
C LYS A 296 -12.93 -7.16 -16.94
N GLU A 297 -13.70 -7.75 -16.04
CA GLU A 297 -13.18 -8.34 -14.81
C GLU A 297 -13.01 -9.86 -14.96
N ASP A 298 -11.90 -10.41 -14.48
CA ASP A 298 -11.61 -11.84 -14.43
C ASP A 298 -11.06 -12.23 -13.04
N LYS A 299 -11.88 -12.90 -12.24
CA LYS A 299 -11.45 -13.45 -10.93
C LYS A 299 -10.41 -14.57 -11.08
N GLY A 300 -10.25 -15.14 -12.27
CA GLY A 300 -9.15 -16.05 -12.60
C GLY A 300 -7.77 -15.42 -12.47
N ILE A 301 -7.66 -14.08 -12.43
CA ILE A 301 -6.41 -13.39 -12.09
C ILE A 301 -5.91 -13.84 -10.71
N TRP A 302 -6.77 -13.83 -9.69
CA TRP A 302 -6.38 -14.28 -8.36
C TRP A 302 -6.02 -15.76 -8.33
N ALA A 303 -6.71 -16.61 -9.09
CA ALA A 303 -6.35 -18.02 -9.18
C ALA A 303 -4.93 -18.22 -9.76
N ARG A 304 -4.56 -17.42 -10.76
CA ARG A 304 -3.21 -17.43 -11.35
C ARG A 304 -2.16 -16.86 -10.38
N GLU A 305 -2.48 -15.78 -9.66
CA GLU A 305 -1.58 -15.19 -8.66
C GLU A 305 -1.35 -16.11 -7.46
N ILE A 306 -2.39 -16.78 -6.95
CA ILE A 306 -2.25 -17.80 -5.90
C ILE A 306 -1.30 -18.90 -6.37
N LYS A 307 -1.50 -19.42 -7.58
CA LYS A 307 -0.62 -20.46 -8.15
C LYS A 307 0.81 -19.99 -8.37
N MET A 308 0.98 -18.74 -8.79
CA MET A 308 2.30 -18.13 -8.93
C MET A 308 3.00 -18.06 -7.57
N LEU A 309 2.34 -17.54 -6.54
CA LEU A 309 2.89 -17.42 -5.19
C LEU A 309 3.27 -18.78 -4.59
N GLU A 310 2.45 -19.82 -4.80
CA GLU A 310 2.80 -21.19 -4.43
C GLU A 310 4.04 -21.69 -5.20
N GLY A 311 4.12 -21.42 -6.50
CA GLY A 311 5.26 -21.82 -7.34
C GLY A 311 6.57 -21.12 -7.01
N LEU A 312 6.52 -19.92 -6.42
CA LEU A 312 7.72 -19.19 -5.99
C LEU A 312 8.44 -19.84 -4.79
N VAL A 313 7.78 -20.74 -4.06
CA VAL A 313 8.40 -21.42 -2.91
C VAL A 313 9.51 -22.35 -3.37
N GLY A 314 10.73 -22.10 -2.86
CA GLY A 314 11.94 -22.83 -3.23
C GLY A 314 12.45 -22.56 -4.64
N MET A 315 11.83 -21.65 -5.41
CA MET A 315 12.30 -21.29 -6.75
C MET A 315 13.65 -20.57 -6.67
N ASP A 316 14.58 -20.92 -7.56
CA ASP A 316 15.87 -20.21 -7.69
C ASP A 316 15.65 -18.83 -8.32
N VAL A 317 15.94 -17.77 -7.55
CA VAL A 317 15.72 -16.37 -7.94
C VAL A 317 16.65 -15.90 -9.06
N GLU A 318 17.81 -16.56 -9.24
CA GLU A 318 18.74 -16.28 -10.35
C GLU A 318 18.57 -17.28 -11.50
N GLY A 319 17.66 -18.24 -11.36
CA GLY A 319 17.33 -19.23 -12.36
C GLY A 319 16.60 -18.63 -13.57
N LYS A 320 16.70 -19.33 -14.71
CA LYS A 320 16.06 -18.93 -15.97
C LYS A 320 14.53 -18.77 -15.83
N GLU A 321 13.87 -19.68 -15.12
CA GLU A 321 12.42 -19.66 -14.93
C GLU A 321 11.96 -18.39 -14.18
N PHE A 322 12.62 -18.06 -13.07
CA PHE A 322 12.29 -16.87 -12.28
C PHE A 322 12.56 -15.59 -13.07
N THR A 323 13.74 -15.48 -13.69
CA THR A 323 14.15 -14.27 -14.42
C THR A 323 13.27 -13.99 -15.64
N GLU A 324 12.83 -15.03 -16.38
CA GLU A 324 11.86 -14.88 -17.47
C GLU A 324 10.47 -14.47 -16.99
N LEU A 325 10.00 -15.04 -15.86
CA LEU A 325 8.74 -14.67 -15.22
C LEU A 325 8.76 -13.20 -14.76
N GLU A 326 9.81 -12.80 -14.05
CA GLU A 326 10.03 -11.43 -13.58
C GLU A 326 10.03 -10.43 -14.75
N ALA A 327 10.82 -10.69 -15.80
CA ALA A 327 10.89 -9.83 -16.96
C ALA A 327 9.55 -9.71 -17.71
N ARG A 328 8.76 -10.80 -17.78
CA ARG A 328 7.43 -10.78 -18.38
C ARG A 328 6.45 -9.93 -17.56
N LEU A 329 6.39 -10.12 -16.25
CA LEU A 329 5.48 -9.36 -15.37
C LEU A 329 5.84 -7.87 -15.34
N GLN A 330 7.14 -7.55 -15.32
CA GLN A 330 7.61 -6.18 -15.38
C GLN A 330 7.21 -5.47 -16.66
N ARG A 331 7.28 -6.14 -17.82
CA ARG A 331 6.78 -5.60 -19.10
C ARG A 331 5.28 -5.38 -19.09
N GLN A 332 4.50 -6.35 -18.61
CA GLN A 332 3.04 -6.26 -18.53
C GLN A 332 2.56 -5.06 -17.69
N GLY A 333 3.27 -4.73 -16.60
CA GLY A 333 2.91 -3.59 -15.74
C GLY A 333 3.47 -2.23 -16.17
N GLU A 334 4.42 -2.19 -17.10
CA GLU A 334 5.11 -0.96 -17.51
C GLU A 334 4.18 0.18 -17.96
N PRO A 335 3.13 -0.05 -18.77
CA PRO A 335 2.23 1.01 -19.21
C PRO A 335 1.51 1.68 -18.03
N GLU A 336 1.07 0.90 -17.04
CA GLU A 336 0.34 1.42 -15.88
C GLU A 336 1.27 2.19 -14.94
N ARG A 337 2.50 1.69 -14.74
CA ARG A 337 3.55 2.40 -13.98
C ARG A 337 3.88 3.74 -14.64
N LYS A 338 4.07 3.78 -15.96
CA LYS A 338 4.29 5.02 -16.73
C LYS A 338 3.11 5.98 -16.59
N ARG A 339 1.88 5.50 -16.80
CA ARG A 339 0.65 6.30 -16.67
C ARG A 339 0.54 6.96 -15.31
N LEU A 340 0.82 6.24 -14.23
CA LEU A 340 0.71 6.76 -12.87
C LEU A 340 1.86 7.68 -12.45
N ALA A 341 3.07 7.44 -12.97
CA ALA A 341 4.20 8.35 -12.83
C ALA A 341 3.89 9.70 -13.50
N GLU A 342 3.42 9.69 -14.75
CA GLU A 342 3.03 10.91 -15.47
C GLU A 342 1.91 11.69 -14.75
N GLN A 343 0.93 10.98 -14.19
CA GLN A 343 -0.12 11.62 -13.38
C GLN A 343 0.44 12.28 -12.11
N ALA A 344 1.41 11.64 -11.47
CA ALA A 344 2.08 12.18 -10.28
C ALA A 344 2.86 13.45 -10.63
N ASP A 345 3.63 13.44 -11.71
CA ASP A 345 4.41 14.59 -12.17
C ASP A 345 3.52 15.77 -12.52
N ARG A 346 2.41 15.53 -13.24
CA ARG A 346 1.41 16.56 -13.54
C ARG A 346 0.79 17.15 -12.28
N LYS A 347 0.61 16.35 -11.22
CA LYS A 347 0.06 16.81 -9.94
C LYS A 347 1.07 17.68 -9.19
N LYS A 348 2.34 17.25 -9.10
CA LYS A 348 3.44 18.03 -8.51
C LYS A 348 3.59 19.39 -9.18
N VAL A 349 3.64 19.43 -10.52
CA VAL A 349 3.71 20.68 -11.28
C VAL A 349 2.53 21.63 -10.96
N LYS A 350 1.33 21.09 -10.75
CA LYS A 350 0.16 21.90 -10.35
C LYS A 350 0.26 22.41 -8.92
N GLU A 351 0.80 21.61 -8.00
CA GLU A 351 1.00 22.00 -6.60
C GLU A 351 2.08 23.09 -6.49
N ASP A 352 3.21 22.93 -7.19
CA ASP A 352 4.29 23.93 -7.24
C ASP A 352 3.80 25.26 -7.83
N LYS A 353 2.94 25.22 -8.86
CA LYS A 353 2.30 26.41 -9.43
C LYS A 353 1.34 27.11 -8.45
N LYS A 354 0.68 26.37 -7.57
CA LYS A 354 -0.20 26.94 -6.52
C LYS A 354 0.59 27.54 -5.35
N GLN A 355 1.82 27.06 -5.11
CA GLN A 355 2.68 27.55 -4.03
C GLN A 355 3.54 28.77 -4.45
N ARG A 356 3.59 29.12 -5.74
CA ARG A 356 4.24 30.37 -6.17
C ARG A 356 3.40 31.60 -5.76
N PRO A 357 3.95 32.57 -5.01
CA PRO A 357 3.23 33.78 -4.65
C PRO A 357 2.89 34.57 -5.92
N GLN A 358 1.64 34.98 -6.02
CA GLN A 358 1.17 35.86 -7.08
C GLN A 358 1.84 37.22 -6.87
N MET A 359 2.81 37.58 -7.73
CA MET A 359 3.41 38.91 -7.69
C MET A 359 2.29 39.94 -7.84
N CYS A 360 2.11 40.76 -6.80
CA CYS A 360 1.20 41.89 -6.83
C CYS A 360 1.74 42.86 -7.89
N THR A 361 1.06 42.99 -9.03
CA THR A 361 1.31 44.10 -9.94
C THR A 361 0.61 45.32 -9.37
N ASP A 362 1.36 46.19 -8.72
CA ASP A 362 0.88 47.49 -8.25
C ASP A 362 0.34 48.31 -9.43
N GLN A 363 -0.99 48.46 -9.49
CA GLN A 363 -1.63 49.55 -10.22
C GLN A 363 -1.62 50.79 -9.34
N ALA A 364 -0.57 51.59 -9.43
CA ALA A 364 -0.57 52.96 -8.96
C ALA A 364 0.15 53.84 -9.98
N THR A 365 -0.63 54.54 -10.80
CA THR A 365 -0.54 55.99 -11.05
C THR A 365 -1.42 56.36 -12.25
N ARG A 366 -2.57 56.97 -11.96
CA ARG A 366 -3.30 57.83 -12.91
C ARG A 366 -3.49 59.18 -12.24
N GLY A 367 -2.90 60.21 -12.84
CA GLY A 367 -3.46 61.56 -12.81
C GLY A 367 -2.58 62.65 -12.25
N ILE A 368 -2.62 63.79 -12.95
CA ILE A 368 -2.09 65.13 -12.62
C ILE A 368 -0.58 65.26 -12.92
N GLY A 369 -0.07 66.10 -13.83
CA GLY A 369 -0.65 67.13 -14.68
C GLY A 369 0.47 68.05 -15.18
N ARG A 370 0.33 68.54 -16.42
CA ARG A 370 0.97 69.72 -17.04
C ARG A 370 2.52 69.79 -17.17
N ALA A 371 2.93 69.63 -18.43
CA ALA A 371 3.76 70.54 -19.25
C ALA A 371 4.98 71.23 -18.63
N PHE A 372 6.16 70.95 -19.19
CA PHE A 372 7.09 71.97 -19.70
C PHE A 372 8.00 71.36 -20.77
N SER A 373 8.18 72.09 -21.87
CA SER A 373 9.25 71.86 -22.84
C SER A 373 10.56 72.45 -22.32
N VAL A 374 11.69 71.95 -22.83
CA VAL A 374 12.90 72.67 -23.28
C VAL A 374 14.09 71.70 -23.26
N THR A 375 14.47 71.30 -24.47
CA THR A 375 15.82 71.29 -25.05
C THR A 375 17.06 71.34 -24.12
N GLN A 376 17.93 70.33 -24.33
CA GLN A 376 19.34 70.45 -24.74
C GLN A 376 20.52 70.42 -23.74
N TYR A 377 21.48 69.54 -24.10
CA TYR A 377 22.96 69.58 -24.00
C TYR A 377 23.72 69.04 -22.76
N ILE A 378 24.36 67.87 -22.99
CA ILE A 378 25.77 67.45 -22.74
C ILE A 378 26.36 67.57 -21.32
N ASP A 379 26.85 66.44 -20.74
CA ASP A 379 28.30 66.22 -20.57
C ASP A 379 28.71 64.77 -20.28
N HIS A 380 29.89 64.41 -20.80
CA HIS A 380 30.66 63.19 -20.62
C HIS A 380 31.08 62.99 -19.15
N ALA A 381 30.88 61.79 -18.59
CA ALA A 381 31.86 61.15 -17.68
C ALA A 381 31.43 59.74 -17.24
N ALA A 382 32.41 58.83 -17.25
CA ALA A 382 32.47 57.58 -16.48
C ALA A 382 31.69 56.35 -17.01
N LEU A 383 31.98 55.97 -18.26
CA LEU A 383 32.27 54.56 -18.58
C LEU A 383 33.66 54.22 -18.02
N SER A 384 33.74 53.77 -16.78
CA SER A 384 34.89 52.99 -16.28
C SER A 384 34.53 52.33 -14.94
N ARG A 385 34.98 51.08 -14.77
CA ARG A 385 34.82 50.18 -13.60
C ARG A 385 33.58 49.28 -13.62
N LEU A 386 33.62 48.26 -14.48
CA LEU A 386 33.50 46.84 -14.07
C LEU A 386 33.69 45.92 -15.29
N ASP A 387 34.75 46.16 -16.06
CA ASP A 387 35.34 45.18 -16.98
C ASP A 387 36.74 44.86 -16.46
N LEU A 388 36.81 44.05 -15.42
CA LEU A 388 38.04 43.37 -15.01
C LEU A 388 37.68 42.19 -14.11
N LEU A 389 37.42 41.03 -14.71
CA LEU A 389 37.80 39.69 -14.23
C LEU A 389 37.05 38.64 -15.06
N PHE A 390 37.82 37.69 -15.60
CA PHE A 390 37.40 36.51 -16.38
C PHE A 390 37.23 36.65 -17.89
N LYS A 391 38.33 36.99 -18.58
CA LYS A 391 38.73 36.30 -19.82
C LYS A 391 40.19 36.60 -20.15
N THR A 392 41.09 35.65 -19.87
CA THR A 392 42.35 35.39 -20.59
C THR A 392 43.14 34.28 -19.87
N ALA A 393 42.91 33.04 -20.26
CA ALA A 393 43.85 31.93 -20.06
C ALA A 393 43.54 30.84 -21.08
N SER A 394 43.65 31.21 -22.35
CA SER A 394 43.75 30.33 -23.50
C SER A 394 44.83 30.97 -24.36
N GLU A 395 45.82 30.17 -24.78
CA GLU A 395 47.02 30.52 -25.54
C GLU A 395 48.26 30.86 -24.71
N MET A 396 49.04 29.83 -24.40
CA MET A 396 50.44 29.75 -24.84
C MET A 396 50.88 28.28 -24.88
N GLU A 397 50.98 27.77 -26.10
CA GLU A 397 51.63 26.51 -26.46
C GLU A 397 53.16 26.63 -26.40
N ASN A 398 53.80 25.47 -26.21
CA ASN A 398 55.15 25.07 -26.59
C ASN A 398 56.34 25.49 -25.72
N LYS A 399 57.00 24.50 -25.10
CA LYS A 399 58.29 23.96 -25.59
C LYS A 399 58.80 22.74 -24.80
N ASP A 400 59.27 21.75 -25.57
CA ASP A 400 60.34 20.77 -25.30
C ASP A 400 60.10 19.73 -24.17
N GLY A 401 60.34 18.42 -24.29
CA GLY A 401 61.11 17.64 -25.25
C GLY A 401 61.92 16.56 -24.51
N ASP A 402 61.33 15.36 -24.34
CA ASP A 402 61.98 14.03 -24.23
C ASP A 402 62.99 13.74 -23.06
N PRO A 403 63.49 12.49 -22.85
CA PRO A 403 63.03 11.60 -21.78
C PRO A 403 64.20 11.08 -20.89
N ARG A 404 63.91 10.26 -19.86
CA ARG A 404 64.70 9.04 -19.53
C ARG A 404 64.14 8.29 -18.31
N ALA A 405 64.03 6.98 -18.51
CA ALA A 405 63.86 5.94 -17.52
C ALA A 405 64.94 5.96 -16.42
N VAL A 406 64.65 5.44 -15.22
CA VAL A 406 65.44 4.40 -14.53
C VAL A 406 64.56 3.74 -13.43
N SER A 407 64.64 2.41 -13.41
CA SER A 407 64.13 1.40 -12.47
C SER A 407 64.78 1.38 -11.09
N HIS A 408 64.10 0.76 -10.10
CA HIS A 408 64.57 -0.10 -8.98
C HIS A 408 63.74 0.17 -7.69
N LEU A 409 62.98 -0.78 -7.13
CA LEU A 409 63.31 -2.00 -6.33
C LEU A 409 63.76 -1.73 -4.88
N SER A 410 63.28 -2.61 -3.99
CA SER A 410 63.64 -2.91 -2.57
C SER A 410 63.12 -1.94 -1.49
N HIS A 411 62.22 -2.36 -0.58
CA HIS A 411 62.30 -3.26 0.60
C HIS A 411 62.76 -2.57 1.91
N SER A 412 62.24 -3.08 3.04
CA SER A 412 62.46 -2.79 4.48
C SER A 412 61.92 -1.44 4.98
N ASP A 413 61.15 -1.34 6.08
CA ASP A 413 60.89 -2.24 7.24
C ASP A 413 59.40 -2.29 7.63
#